data_AF-A0A381YKT2-F1
#
_entry.id   AF-A0A381YKT2-F1
#
_cell.length_a   1.000
_cell.length_b   1.000
_cell.length_c   1.000
_cell.angle_alpha   90.00
_cell.angle_beta   90.00
_cell.angle_gamma   90.00
#
_symmetry.space_group_name_H-M   'P 1'
#
loop_
_entity.id
_entity.type
_entity.pdbx_description
1 polymer ?
#
loop_
_entity_poly.entity_id
_entity_poly.type
_entity_poly.pdbx_seq_one_letter_code
_entity_poly.pdbx_strand_id
1 'polypeptide(L)'
;VLFIFSLTLVISLALYLFIVFSKSNLKRPALLVSFISLIFTFTLYFQSTGLERFKYIETYIYLENFFLDSEESRHLKRGKLFIKLKEYLETKKASKNELYLLKNRLNSINEFDLSALVLEELLNDPAGLPKALFSEYTQILFLLDNRTFTDRVRKALLRAFIEAPQDAVVLTLKGLEAFQLEDFDKAEKYWGDALSKIDKEEEKELIKKSLKTLYLKKNQ
;
A
#
# COMPACT_ATOMS: atom_id res chain seq x y z
N VAL A 1 -6.46 -21.00 16.22
CA VAL A 1 -6.95 -20.04 17.25
C VAL A 1 -8.46 -20.16 17.47
N LEU A 2 -9.32 -20.00 16.46
CA LEU A 2 -10.79 -20.17 16.60
C LEU A 2 -11.19 -21.54 17.16
N PHE A 3 -10.49 -22.61 16.76
CA PHE A 3 -10.69 -23.97 17.28
C PHE A 3 -10.33 -24.11 18.78
N ILE A 4 -9.25 -23.46 19.23
CA ILE A 4 -8.82 -23.47 20.64
C ILE A 4 -9.81 -22.68 21.49
N PHE A 5 -10.32 -21.57 20.96
CA PHE A 5 -11.36 -20.76 21.59
C PHE A 5 -12.69 -21.51 21.69
N SER A 6 -13.15 -22.16 20.62
CA SER A 6 -14.38 -22.98 20.66
C SER A 6 -14.24 -24.16 21.61
N LEU A 7 -13.07 -24.80 21.66
CA LEU A 7 -12.81 -25.94 22.54
C LEU A 7 -12.80 -25.51 24.02
N THR A 8 -12.15 -24.40 24.36
CA THR A 8 -12.12 -23.87 25.74
C THR A 8 -13.49 -23.39 26.20
N LEU A 9 -14.26 -22.73 25.32
CA LEU A 9 -15.64 -22.33 25.61
C LEU A 9 -16.54 -23.56 25.85
N VAL A 10 -16.44 -24.59 25.01
CA VAL A 10 -17.21 -25.84 25.16
C VAL A 10 -16.83 -26.58 26.46
N ILE A 11 -15.54 -26.64 26.82
CA ILE A 11 -15.09 -27.23 28.08
C ILE A 11 -15.63 -26.44 29.29
N SER A 12 -15.58 -25.11 29.24
CA SER A 12 -16.09 -24.25 30.32
C SER A 12 -17.62 -24.40 30.49
N LEU A 13 -18.37 -24.52 29.39
CA LEU A 13 -19.82 -24.73 29.39
C LEU A 13 -20.18 -26.13 29.89
N ALA A 14 -19.43 -27.16 29.48
CA ALA A 14 -19.62 -28.53 29.94
C ALA A 14 -19.37 -28.66 31.45
N LEU A 15 -18.31 -28.02 31.96
CA LEU A 15 -18.02 -27.94 33.39
C LEU A 15 -19.13 -27.20 34.14
N TYR A 16 -19.59 -26.06 33.63
CA TYR A 16 -20.70 -25.29 34.22
C TYR A 16 -21.99 -26.12 34.32
N LEU A 17 -22.39 -26.80 33.24
CA LEU A 17 -23.58 -27.65 33.22
C LEU A 17 -23.45 -28.81 34.22
N PHE A 18 -22.30 -29.48 34.26
CA PHE A 18 -22.03 -30.55 35.22
C PHE A 18 -22.18 -30.10 36.68
N ILE A 19 -21.77 -28.85 36.99
CA ILE A 19 -21.87 -28.26 38.33
C ILE A 19 -23.32 -27.92 38.71
N VAL A 20 -24.09 -27.37 37.77
CA VAL A 20 -25.50 -27.00 37.99
C VAL A 20 -26.36 -28.24 38.29
N PHE A 21 -26.10 -29.35 37.60
CA PHE A 21 -26.84 -30.60 37.78
C PHE A 21 -26.29 -31.49 38.92
N SER A 22 -25.11 -31.17 39.49
CA SER A 22 -24.54 -31.90 40.62
C SER A 22 -25.14 -31.46 41.97
N LYS A 23 -25.56 -32.42 42.82
CA LYS A 23 -26.01 -32.18 44.20
C LYS A 23 -24.85 -32.05 45.22
N SER A 24 -23.60 -31.91 44.77
CA SER A 24 -22.43 -31.90 45.65
C SER A 24 -22.17 -30.54 46.33
N ASN A 25 -21.46 -30.55 47.45
CA ASN A 25 -20.97 -29.34 48.14
C ASN A 25 -19.88 -28.58 47.36
N LEU A 26 -19.45 -29.07 46.19
CA LEU A 26 -18.42 -28.44 45.35
C LEU A 26 -18.93 -27.29 44.46
N LYS A 27 -20.18 -26.84 44.61
CA LYS A 27 -20.75 -25.76 43.77
C LYS A 27 -19.94 -24.45 43.80
N ARG A 28 -19.49 -24.02 44.98
CA ARG A 28 -18.73 -22.77 45.16
C ARG A 28 -17.35 -22.78 44.47
N PRO A 29 -16.45 -23.76 44.71
CA PRO A 29 -15.17 -23.80 44.02
C PRO A 29 -15.32 -23.98 42.51
N ALA A 30 -16.36 -24.69 42.06
CA ALA A 30 -16.55 -24.97 40.65
C ALA A 30 -17.10 -23.74 39.87
N LEU A 31 -17.93 -22.90 40.50
CA LEU A 31 -18.29 -21.57 39.95
C LEU A 31 -17.06 -20.66 39.80
N LEU A 32 -16.13 -20.68 40.76
CA LEU A 32 -14.88 -19.93 40.67
C LEU A 32 -14.01 -20.40 39.49
N VAL A 33 -13.89 -21.72 39.30
CA VAL A 33 -13.14 -22.30 38.16
C VAL A 33 -13.77 -21.89 36.82
N SER A 34 -15.10 -21.92 36.71
CA SER A 34 -15.80 -21.46 35.50
C SER A 34 -15.54 -19.98 35.21
N PHE A 35 -15.61 -19.13 36.25
CA PHE A 35 -15.34 -17.70 36.11
C PHE A 35 -13.88 -17.41 35.70
N ILE A 36 -12.92 -18.10 36.29
CA ILE A 36 -11.49 -17.99 35.92
C ILE A 36 -11.27 -18.47 34.49
N SER A 37 -11.90 -19.57 34.09
CA SER A 37 -11.84 -20.10 32.72
C SER A 37 -12.41 -19.10 31.70
N LEU A 38 -13.51 -18.42 32.03
CA LEU A 38 -14.10 -17.38 31.19
C LEU A 38 -13.14 -16.20 31.00
N ILE A 39 -12.55 -15.69 32.09
CA ILE A 39 -11.58 -14.59 32.04
C ILE A 39 -10.35 -14.99 31.21
N PHE A 40 -9.85 -16.21 31.42
CA PHE A 40 -8.70 -16.72 30.68
C PHE A 40 -9.00 -16.81 29.17
N THR A 41 -10.18 -17.33 28.82
CA THR A 41 -10.65 -17.44 27.42
C THR A 41 -10.82 -16.06 26.78
N PHE A 42 -11.37 -15.10 27.52
CA PHE A 42 -11.51 -13.71 27.08
C PHE A 42 -10.14 -13.05 26.85
N THR A 43 -9.20 -13.26 27.77
CA THR A 43 -7.84 -12.72 27.69
C THR A 43 -7.10 -13.29 26.48
N LEU A 44 -7.16 -14.60 26.25
CA LEU A 44 -6.56 -15.24 25.07
C LEU A 44 -7.15 -14.73 23.76
N TYR A 45 -8.47 -14.49 23.70
CA TYR A 45 -9.13 -13.94 22.51
C TYR A 45 -8.63 -12.53 22.17
N PHE A 46 -8.60 -11.64 23.15
CA PHE A 46 -8.19 -10.24 22.95
C PHE A 46 -6.68 -10.09 22.73
N GLN A 47 -5.86 -10.88 23.43
CA GLN A 47 -4.40 -10.85 23.31
C GLN A 47 -3.92 -11.40 21.95
N SER A 48 -4.55 -12.45 21.43
CA SER A 48 -4.04 -13.13 20.23
C SER A 48 -4.60 -12.58 18.92
N THR A 49 -5.83 -12.08 18.86
CA THR A 49 -6.46 -11.74 17.56
C THR A 49 -7.53 -10.65 17.57
N GLY A 50 -8.18 -10.39 18.71
CA GLY A 50 -9.28 -9.42 18.77
C GLY A 50 -8.84 -7.99 18.45
N LEU A 51 -7.74 -7.55 19.07
CA LEU A 51 -7.24 -6.18 18.92
C LEU A 51 -6.74 -5.87 17.50
N GLU A 52 -6.00 -6.80 16.88
CA GLU A 52 -5.51 -6.60 15.51
C GLU A 52 -6.63 -6.61 14.46
N ARG A 53 -7.63 -7.49 14.63
CA ARG A 53 -8.80 -7.51 13.74
C ARG A 53 -9.62 -6.23 13.88
N PHE A 54 -9.75 -5.70 15.09
CA PHE A 54 -10.42 -4.44 15.33
C PHE A 54 -9.73 -3.28 14.58
N LYS A 55 -8.39 -3.17 14.68
CA LYS A 55 -7.61 -2.15 13.95
C LYS A 55 -7.75 -2.26 12.42
N TYR A 56 -7.76 -3.49 11.91
CA TYR A 56 -7.97 -3.75 10.47
C TYR A 56 -9.34 -3.23 10.01
N ILE A 57 -10.40 -3.60 10.73
CA ILE A 57 -11.77 -3.17 10.42
C ILE A 57 -11.92 -1.65 10.56
N GLU A 58 -11.35 -1.06 11.61
CA GLU A 58 -11.37 0.38 11.82
C GLU A 58 -10.70 1.13 10.67
N THR A 59 -9.57 0.62 10.16
CA THR A 59 -8.88 1.22 9.02
C THR A 59 -9.68 1.09 7.74
N TYR A 60 -10.30 -0.07 7.50
CA TYR A 60 -11.19 -0.26 6.36
C TYR A 60 -12.38 0.72 6.38
N ILE A 61 -13.06 0.86 7.53
CA ILE A 61 -14.16 1.82 7.69
C ILE A 61 -13.68 3.25 7.46
N TYR A 62 -12.49 3.59 7.98
CA TYR A 62 -11.89 4.91 7.78
C TYR A 62 -11.62 5.19 6.29
N LEU A 63 -11.08 4.20 5.56
CA LEU A 63 -10.86 4.28 4.11
C LEU A 63 -12.16 4.49 3.35
N GLU A 64 -13.20 3.71 3.62
CA GLU A 64 -14.48 3.86 2.92
C GLU A 64 -15.11 5.23 3.15
N ASN A 65 -15.10 5.72 4.40
CA ASN A 65 -15.58 7.08 4.68
C ASN A 65 -14.74 8.14 3.94
N PHE A 66 -13.42 7.96 3.92
CA PHE A 66 -12.50 8.87 3.23
C PHE A 66 -12.78 8.93 1.72
N PHE A 67 -13.12 7.80 1.07
CA PHE A 67 -13.49 7.79 -0.35
C PHE A 67 -14.82 8.49 -0.64
N LEU A 68 -15.74 8.52 0.32
CA LEU A 68 -17.05 9.18 0.18
C LEU A 68 -17.02 10.68 0.52
N ASP A 69 -15.99 11.13 1.24
CA ASP A 69 -15.85 12.51 1.68
C ASP A 69 -15.58 13.49 0.51
N SER A 70 -15.90 14.77 0.73
CA SER A 70 -15.47 15.86 -0.16
C SER A 70 -13.95 16.03 -0.13
N GLU A 71 -13.38 16.68 -1.16
CA GLU A 71 -11.94 16.95 -1.22
C GLU A 71 -11.44 17.75 0.00
N GLU A 72 -12.18 18.76 0.43
CA GLU A 72 -11.88 19.54 1.64
C GLU A 72 -11.84 18.65 2.90
N SER A 73 -12.84 17.77 3.05
CA SER A 73 -12.90 16.84 4.18
C SER A 73 -11.77 15.82 4.13
N ARG A 74 -11.39 15.34 2.94
CA ARG A 74 -10.25 14.45 2.76
C ARG A 74 -8.95 15.14 3.14
N HIS A 75 -8.75 16.40 2.78
CA HIS A 75 -7.55 17.15 3.14
C HIS A 75 -7.33 17.16 4.67
N LEU A 76 -8.40 17.38 5.45
CA LEU A 76 -8.34 17.35 6.93
C LEU A 76 -8.05 15.95 7.49
N LYS A 77 -8.49 14.89 6.80
CA LYS A 77 -8.37 13.49 7.24
C LYS A 77 -7.09 12.81 6.73
N ARG A 78 -6.42 13.36 5.72
CA ARG A 78 -5.29 12.76 5.00
C ARG A 78 -4.16 12.32 5.93
N GLY A 79 -3.72 13.20 6.84
CA GLY A 79 -2.63 12.88 7.77
C GLY A 79 -2.97 11.71 8.70
N LYS A 80 -4.22 11.64 9.18
CA LYS A 80 -4.68 10.52 10.01
C LYS A 80 -4.81 9.23 9.20
N LEU A 81 -5.31 9.31 7.97
CA LEU A 81 -5.37 8.14 7.09
C LEU A 81 -3.98 7.59 6.78
N PHE A 82 -3.01 8.47 6.52
CA PHE A 82 -1.63 8.08 6.22
C PHE A 82 -1.04 7.18 7.31
N ILE A 83 -1.21 7.56 8.58
CA ILE A 83 -0.75 6.78 9.73
C ILE A 83 -1.48 5.42 9.80
N LYS A 84 -2.81 5.43 9.70
CA LYS A 84 -3.61 4.20 9.74
C LYS A 84 -3.28 3.23 8.60
N LEU A 85 -3.10 3.76 7.40
CA LEU A 85 -2.75 2.98 6.23
C LEU A 85 -1.36 2.35 6.38
N LYS A 86 -0.38 3.11 6.89
CA LYS A 86 0.95 2.56 7.17
C LYS A 86 0.88 1.39 8.17
N GLU A 87 0.19 1.58 9.29
CA GLU A 87 -0.02 0.51 10.28
C GLU A 87 -0.72 -0.71 9.66
N TYR A 88 -1.71 -0.47 8.80
CA TYR A 88 -2.43 -1.53 8.09
C TYR A 88 -1.53 -2.35 7.17
N LEU A 89 -0.68 -1.69 6.37
CA LEU A 89 0.27 -2.35 5.47
C LEU A 89 1.30 -3.18 6.24
N GLU A 90 1.78 -2.69 7.39
CA GLU A 90 2.73 -3.41 8.26
C GLU A 90 2.17 -4.75 8.77
N THR A 91 0.84 -4.92 8.88
CA THR A 91 0.24 -6.19 9.30
C THR A 91 0.38 -7.32 8.27
N LYS A 92 0.64 -7.00 7.00
CA LYS A 92 0.71 -7.94 5.87
C LYS A 92 -0.50 -8.86 5.71
N LYS A 93 -1.68 -8.41 6.18
CA LYS A 93 -2.94 -9.16 6.08
C LYS A 93 -3.67 -8.94 4.76
N ALA A 94 -3.45 -7.78 4.14
CA ALA A 94 -4.05 -7.44 2.86
C ALA A 94 -3.43 -8.27 1.73
N SER A 95 -4.28 -8.83 0.87
CA SER A 95 -3.84 -9.51 -0.34
C SER A 95 -3.33 -8.50 -1.39
N LYS A 96 -2.48 -8.96 -2.30
CA LYS A 96 -1.98 -8.14 -3.41
C LYS A 96 -3.11 -7.53 -4.25
N ASN A 97 -4.19 -8.29 -4.47
CA ASN A 97 -5.35 -7.82 -5.23
C ASN A 97 -6.08 -6.69 -4.50
N GLU A 98 -6.28 -6.80 -3.19
CA GLU A 98 -6.87 -5.72 -2.39
C GLU A 98 -6.01 -4.45 -2.42
N LEU A 99 -4.68 -4.60 -2.28
CA LEU A 99 -3.76 -3.48 -2.37
C LEU A 99 -3.75 -2.85 -3.76
N TYR A 100 -3.80 -3.65 -4.82
CA TYR A 100 -3.87 -3.16 -6.20
C TYR A 100 -5.15 -2.34 -6.45
N LEU A 101 -6.30 -2.83 -5.97
CA LEU A 101 -7.57 -2.10 -6.06
C LEU A 101 -7.56 -0.82 -5.24
N LEU A 102 -7.02 -0.88 -4.00
CA LEU A 102 -6.90 0.27 -3.12
C LEU A 102 -6.05 1.38 -3.78
N LYS A 103 -4.88 1.02 -4.30
CA LYS A 103 -4.00 1.91 -5.06
C LYS A 103 -4.74 2.57 -6.22
N ASN A 104 -5.51 1.82 -7.00
CA ASN A 104 -6.26 2.39 -8.14
C ASN A 104 -7.37 3.35 -7.67
N ARG A 105 -8.06 3.04 -6.57
CA ARG A 105 -9.05 3.97 -5.97
C ARG A 105 -8.38 5.26 -5.49
N LEU A 106 -7.24 5.17 -4.81
CA LEU A 106 -6.48 6.34 -4.36
C LEU A 106 -6.04 7.22 -5.54
N ASN A 107 -5.54 6.61 -6.63
CA ASN A 107 -5.21 7.33 -7.86
C ASN A 107 -6.43 8.04 -8.47
N SER A 108 -7.60 7.40 -8.49
CA SER A 108 -8.81 8.00 -9.09
C SER A 108 -9.29 9.28 -8.38
N ILE A 109 -8.85 9.49 -7.14
CA ILE A 109 -9.14 10.69 -6.35
C ILE A 109 -7.90 11.58 -6.12
N ASN A 110 -6.83 11.35 -6.89
CA ASN A 110 -5.56 12.09 -6.85
C ASN A 110 -4.83 12.06 -5.49
N GLU A 111 -5.05 11.01 -4.70
CA GLU A 111 -4.37 10.82 -3.41
C GLU A 111 -3.03 10.11 -3.62
N PHE A 112 -2.11 10.78 -4.31
CA PHE A 112 -0.85 10.20 -4.78
C PHE A 112 0.11 9.83 -3.65
N ASP A 113 0.13 10.58 -2.54
CA ASP A 113 0.95 10.23 -1.35
C ASP A 113 0.53 8.89 -0.76
N LEU A 114 -0.78 8.68 -0.62
CA LEU A 114 -1.34 7.43 -0.10
C LEU A 114 -1.16 6.29 -1.09
N SER A 115 -1.33 6.57 -2.39
CA SER A 115 -1.10 5.59 -3.45
C SER A 115 0.37 5.12 -3.48
N ALA A 116 1.32 6.04 -3.31
CA ALA A 116 2.74 5.72 -3.23
C ALA A 116 3.05 4.75 -2.08
N LEU A 117 2.43 4.92 -0.90
CA LEU A 117 2.57 3.97 0.21
C LEU A 117 2.12 2.55 -0.18
N VAL A 118 0.96 2.44 -0.84
CA VAL A 118 0.41 1.13 -1.24
C VAL A 118 1.26 0.50 -2.35
N LEU A 119 1.74 1.31 -3.30
CA LEU A 119 2.66 0.88 -4.34
C LEU A 119 3.98 0.36 -3.77
N GLU A 120 4.55 1.06 -2.78
CA GLU A 120 5.78 0.61 -2.12
C GLU A 120 5.61 -0.80 -1.54
N GLU A 121 4.48 -1.06 -0.85
CA GLU A 121 4.20 -2.39 -0.30
C GLU A 121 3.98 -3.45 -1.39
N LEU A 122 3.23 -3.12 -2.45
CA LEU A 122 3.04 -4.02 -3.60
C LEU A 122 4.38 -4.40 -4.26
N LEU A 123 5.30 -3.43 -4.37
CA LEU A 123 6.60 -3.63 -4.99
C LEU A 123 7.61 -4.31 -4.06
N ASN A 124 7.30 -4.56 -2.78
CA ASN A 124 8.15 -5.39 -1.91
C ASN A 124 8.12 -6.87 -2.33
N ASP A 125 7.00 -7.36 -2.87
CA ASP A 125 6.87 -8.68 -3.48
C ASP A 125 6.17 -8.56 -4.86
N PRO A 126 6.92 -8.23 -5.92
CA PRO A 126 6.34 -7.88 -7.22
C PRO A 126 5.89 -9.10 -8.04
N ALA A 127 6.08 -10.32 -7.55
CA ALA A 127 5.74 -11.54 -8.29
C ALA A 127 4.25 -11.54 -8.68
N GLY A 128 3.97 -11.66 -9.98
CA GLY A 128 2.62 -11.66 -10.55
C GLY A 128 1.99 -10.27 -10.77
N LEU A 129 2.71 -9.18 -10.47
CA LEU A 129 2.21 -7.82 -10.70
C LEU A 129 2.63 -7.25 -12.07
N PRO A 130 1.83 -6.32 -12.64
CA PRO A 130 2.22 -5.61 -13.84
C PRO A 130 3.52 -4.83 -13.65
N LYS A 131 4.47 -4.98 -14.58
CA LYS A 131 5.74 -4.26 -14.55
C LYS A 131 5.58 -2.73 -14.62
N ALA A 132 4.49 -2.25 -15.21
CA ALA A 132 4.15 -0.82 -15.25
C ALA A 132 3.98 -0.19 -13.84
N LEU A 133 3.76 -0.99 -12.78
CA LEU A 133 3.69 -0.45 -11.42
C LEU A 133 5.00 0.18 -10.95
N PHE A 134 6.15 -0.30 -11.44
CA PHE A 134 7.45 0.30 -11.10
C PHE A 134 7.61 1.69 -11.72
N SER A 135 7.16 1.88 -12.96
CA SER A 135 7.22 3.16 -13.66
C SER A 135 6.24 4.17 -13.07
N GLU A 136 5.02 3.70 -12.75
CA GLU A 136 4.02 4.48 -12.04
C GLU A 136 4.50 4.95 -10.66
N TYR A 137 5.05 4.05 -9.84
CA TYR A 137 5.60 4.42 -8.53
C TYR A 137 6.70 5.48 -8.65
N THR A 138 7.61 5.31 -9.61
CA THR A 138 8.68 6.27 -9.86
C THR A 138 8.14 7.63 -10.29
N GLN A 139 7.16 7.66 -11.19
CA GLN A 139 6.53 8.89 -11.65
C GLN A 139 5.82 9.62 -10.51
N ILE A 140 5.07 8.89 -9.67
CA ILE A 140 4.41 9.46 -8.50
C ILE A 140 5.45 10.08 -7.56
N LEU A 141 6.52 9.35 -7.20
CA LEU A 141 7.57 9.90 -6.34
C LEU A 141 8.21 11.15 -6.93
N PHE A 142 8.49 11.15 -8.24
CA PHE A 142 9.06 12.31 -8.92
C PHE A 142 8.14 13.53 -8.84
N LEU A 143 6.82 13.34 -8.98
CA LEU A 143 5.84 14.41 -8.84
C LEU A 143 5.74 14.92 -7.39
N LEU A 144 5.71 14.01 -6.41
CA LEU A 144 5.67 14.34 -4.98
C LEU A 144 6.94 15.08 -4.53
N ASP A 145 8.08 14.78 -5.16
CA ASP A 145 9.37 15.45 -4.92
C ASP A 145 9.58 16.69 -5.79
N ASN A 146 8.49 17.37 -6.16
CA ASN A 146 8.53 18.62 -6.94
C ASN A 146 9.35 18.50 -8.24
N ARG A 147 9.28 17.35 -8.91
CA ARG A 147 10.00 17.05 -10.15
C ARG A 147 11.52 17.08 -9.97
N THR A 148 12.00 16.67 -8.80
CA THR A 148 13.42 16.54 -8.47
C THR A 148 13.81 15.07 -8.39
N PHE A 149 14.92 14.69 -9.00
CA PHE A 149 15.51 13.36 -8.80
C PHE A 149 16.21 13.28 -7.44
N THR A 150 15.44 13.20 -6.36
CA THR A 150 15.95 12.88 -5.02
C THR A 150 16.49 11.46 -4.99
N ASP A 151 17.18 11.07 -3.91
CA ASP A 151 17.72 9.72 -3.79
C ASP A 151 16.64 8.64 -3.85
N ARG A 152 15.45 8.90 -3.28
CA ARG A 152 14.32 7.96 -3.37
C ARG A 152 13.81 7.81 -4.80
N VAL A 153 13.72 8.91 -5.55
CA VAL A 153 13.32 8.89 -6.96
C VAL A 153 14.36 8.17 -7.81
N ARG A 154 15.66 8.45 -7.63
CA ARG A 154 16.73 7.78 -8.38
C ARG A 154 16.75 6.28 -8.13
N LYS A 155 16.58 5.86 -6.87
CA LYS A 155 16.50 4.44 -6.50
C LYS A 155 15.28 3.77 -7.13
N ALA A 156 14.12 4.41 -7.09
CA ALA A 156 12.90 3.90 -7.74
C ALA A 156 13.07 3.83 -9.26
N LEU A 157 13.64 4.86 -9.89
CA LEU A 157 13.87 4.91 -11.33
C LEU A 157 14.87 3.85 -11.79
N LEU A 158 15.95 3.62 -11.04
CA LEU A 158 16.89 2.54 -11.31
C LEU A 158 16.19 1.19 -11.27
N ARG A 159 15.39 0.94 -10.23
CA ARG A 159 14.61 -0.30 -10.10
C ARG A 159 13.63 -0.46 -11.25
N ALA A 160 12.90 0.59 -11.61
CA ALA A 160 11.96 0.58 -12.74
C ALA A 160 12.65 0.32 -14.07
N PHE A 161 13.86 0.86 -14.27
CA PHE A 161 14.65 0.60 -15.48
C PHE A 161 15.17 -0.84 -15.57
N ILE A 162 15.49 -1.47 -14.45
CA ILE A 162 15.85 -2.90 -14.43
C ILE A 162 14.63 -3.78 -14.76
N GLU A 163 13.49 -3.49 -14.15
CA GLU A 163 12.30 -4.34 -14.24
C GLU A 163 11.53 -4.14 -15.55
N ALA A 164 11.46 -2.90 -16.04
CA ALA A 164 10.68 -2.45 -17.18
C ALA A 164 11.50 -1.51 -18.10
N PRO A 165 12.61 -1.98 -18.71
CA PRO A 165 13.55 -1.12 -19.46
C PRO A 165 12.97 -0.48 -20.72
N GLN A 166 11.86 -1.02 -21.24
CA GLN A 166 11.19 -0.56 -22.45
C GLN A 166 9.92 0.25 -22.15
N ASP A 167 9.64 0.52 -20.88
CA ASP A 167 8.50 1.33 -20.47
C ASP A 167 8.73 2.80 -20.82
N ALA A 168 7.77 3.42 -21.51
CA ALA A 168 7.88 4.78 -22.01
C ALA A 168 8.07 5.82 -20.89
N VAL A 169 7.44 5.63 -19.73
CA VAL A 169 7.57 6.54 -18.58
C VAL A 169 8.97 6.44 -18.00
N VAL A 170 9.51 5.23 -17.88
CA VAL A 170 10.89 5.01 -17.41
C VAL A 170 11.89 5.68 -18.35
N LEU A 171 11.77 5.44 -19.65
CA LEU A 171 12.65 6.05 -20.66
C LEU A 171 12.53 7.58 -20.66
N THR A 172 11.31 8.11 -20.51
CA THR A 172 11.08 9.56 -20.40
C THR A 172 11.80 10.17 -19.19
N LEU A 173 11.68 9.54 -18.02
CA LEU A 173 12.33 10.00 -16.79
C LEU A 173 13.85 9.83 -16.85
N LYS A 174 14.36 8.77 -17.49
CA LYS A 174 15.79 8.58 -17.73
C LYS A 174 16.37 9.65 -18.67
N GLY A 175 15.65 10.01 -19.73
CA GLY A 175 16.05 11.10 -20.60
C GLY A 175 16.08 12.45 -19.88
N LEU A 176 15.11 12.70 -18.99
CA LEU A 176 15.07 13.91 -18.17
C LEU A 176 16.22 13.96 -17.14
N GLU A 177 16.52 12.83 -16.48
CA GLU A 177 17.67 12.71 -15.58
C GLU A 177 18.99 13.00 -16.32
N ALA A 178 19.19 12.39 -17.49
CA ALA A 178 20.38 12.61 -18.31
C ALA A 178 20.49 14.07 -18.78
N PHE A 179 19.38 14.68 -19.19
CA PHE A 179 19.34 16.08 -19.61
C PHE A 179 19.72 17.04 -18.48
N GLN A 180 19.26 16.78 -17.25
CA GLN A 180 19.65 17.59 -16.08
C GLN A 180 21.13 17.44 -15.71
N LEU A 181 21.74 16.30 -16.05
CA LEU A 181 23.17 16.04 -15.88
C LEU A 181 24.01 16.49 -17.09
N GLU A 182 23.41 17.19 -18.05
CA GLU A 182 24.05 17.66 -19.29
C GLU A 182 24.60 16.52 -20.19
N ASP A 183 24.16 15.28 -19.97
CA ASP A 183 24.46 14.14 -20.84
C ASP A 183 23.42 14.08 -21.97
N PHE A 184 23.56 15.01 -22.92
CA PHE A 184 22.60 15.21 -23.99
C PHE A 184 22.51 14.00 -24.95
N ASP A 185 23.59 13.26 -25.13
CA ASP A 185 23.58 12.07 -25.99
C ASP A 185 22.74 10.93 -25.37
N LYS A 186 22.84 10.72 -24.05
CA LYS A 186 21.94 9.78 -23.37
C LYS A 186 20.51 10.28 -23.34
N ALA A 187 20.29 11.57 -23.11
CA ALA A 187 18.96 12.16 -23.10
C ALA A 187 18.24 11.97 -24.46
N GLU A 188 18.94 12.26 -25.56
CA GLU A 188 18.45 12.04 -26.92
C GLU A 188 18.10 10.57 -27.16
N LYS A 189 19.00 9.65 -26.78
CA LYS A 189 18.75 8.21 -26.92
C LYS A 189 17.50 7.78 -26.15
N TYR A 190 17.40 8.11 -24.88
CA TYR A 190 16.26 7.68 -24.05
C TYR A 190 14.93 8.27 -24.53
N TRP A 191 14.90 9.53 -24.94
CA TRP A 191 13.68 10.14 -25.48
C TRP A 191 13.32 9.62 -26.87
N GLY A 192 14.31 9.31 -27.72
CA GLY A 192 14.09 8.61 -28.98
C GLY A 192 13.51 7.21 -28.77
N ASP A 193 14.07 6.45 -27.83
CA ASP A 193 13.55 5.13 -27.45
C ASP A 193 12.12 5.25 -26.91
N ALA A 194 11.85 6.24 -26.04
CA ALA A 194 10.50 6.48 -25.48
C ALA A 194 9.46 6.74 -26.58
N LEU A 195 9.79 7.57 -27.59
CA LEU A 195 8.89 7.87 -28.71
C LEU A 195 8.44 6.62 -29.46
N SER A 196 9.33 5.62 -29.59
CA SER A 196 9.01 4.35 -30.25
C SER A 196 8.03 3.46 -29.45
N LYS A 197 7.79 3.78 -28.18
CA LYS A 197 6.97 2.99 -27.24
C LYS A 197 5.66 3.64 -26.84
N ILE A 198 5.50 4.94 -27.13
CA ILE A 198 4.26 5.66 -26.87
C ILE A 198 3.32 5.44 -28.05
N ASP A 199 2.06 5.12 -27.77
CA ASP A 199 1.03 5.01 -28.82
C ASP A 199 0.33 6.36 -29.07
N LYS A 200 -0.02 7.08 -27.99
CA LYS A 200 -0.80 8.32 -28.07
C LYS A 200 0.03 9.48 -28.62
N GLU A 201 -0.50 10.15 -29.64
CA GLU A 201 0.21 11.26 -30.28
C GLU A 201 0.44 12.45 -29.34
N GLU A 202 -0.51 12.76 -28.45
CA GLU A 202 -0.37 13.83 -27.46
C GLU A 202 0.84 13.61 -26.53
N GLU A 203 1.04 12.38 -26.05
CA GLU A 203 2.18 12.02 -25.21
C GLU A 203 3.50 12.09 -26.01
N LYS A 204 3.48 11.73 -27.31
CA LYS A 204 4.64 11.89 -28.19
C LYS A 204 5.03 13.35 -28.39
N GLU A 205 4.05 14.25 -28.57
CA GLU A 205 4.33 15.68 -28.79
C GLU A 205 5.11 16.30 -27.62
N LEU A 206 4.84 15.88 -26.39
CA LEU A 206 5.61 16.32 -25.22
C LEU A 206 7.09 15.92 -25.31
N ILE A 207 7.38 14.69 -25.77
CA ILE A 207 8.75 14.21 -25.95
C ILE A 207 9.42 14.90 -27.15
N LYS A 208 8.72 15.11 -28.26
CA LYS A 208 9.22 15.86 -29.43
C LYS A 208 9.62 17.29 -29.04
N LYS A 209 8.80 17.98 -28.24
CA LYS A 209 9.12 19.32 -27.70
C LYS A 209 10.37 19.30 -26.82
N SER A 210 10.54 18.26 -26.01
CA SER A 210 11.71 18.07 -25.15
C SER A 210 12.99 17.87 -25.98
N LEU A 211 12.94 17.03 -27.02
CA LEU A 211 14.04 16.83 -27.98
C LEU A 211 14.40 18.13 -28.72
N LYS A 212 13.40 18.90 -29.18
CA LYS A 212 13.65 20.21 -29.81
C LYS A 212 14.42 21.16 -28.87
N THR A 213 14.06 21.16 -27.59
CA THR A 213 14.73 21.98 -26.56
C THR A 213 16.17 21.51 -26.33
N LEU A 214 16.40 20.20 -26.34
CA LEU A 214 17.74 19.61 -26.25
C LEU A 214 18.64 20.02 -27.41
N TYR A 215 18.15 19.95 -28.64
CA TYR A 215 18.94 20.37 -29.81
C TYR A 215 19.31 21.86 -29.77
N LEU A 216 18.45 22.72 -29.21
CA LEU A 216 18.79 24.13 -29.01
C LEU A 216 19.92 24.31 -27.99
N LYS A 217 19.91 23.55 -26.90
CA LYS A 217 20.97 23.61 -25.86
C LYS A 217 22.31 23.01 -26.31
N LYS A 218 22.30 21.92 -27.08
CA LYS A 218 23.52 21.27 -27.58
C LYS A 218 24.30 22.15 -28.57
N ASN A 219 23.62 23.11 -29.21
CA ASN A 219 24.17 24.01 -30.23
C ASN A 219 24.45 25.44 -29.70
N GLN A 220 24.40 25.65 -28.38
CA GLN A 220 24.82 26.88 -27.68
C GLN A 220 26.21 26.71 -27.10
#